data_AF-A0A382K7H3-F1
#
_entry.id   AF-A0A382K7H3-F1
#
_cell.length_a   1.000
_cell.length_b   1.000
_cell.length_c   1.000
_cell.angle_alpha   90.00
_cell.angle_beta   90.00
_cell.angle_gamma   90.00
#
_symmetry.space_group_name_H-M   'P 1'
#
loop_
_entity.id
_entity.type
_entity.pdbx_description
1 polymer ?
#
loop_
_entity_poly.entity_id
_entity_poly.type
_entity_poly.pdbx_seq_one_letter_code
_entity_poly.pdbx_strand_id
1 'polypeptide(L)'
;ATNPVRLLISGNITGSSGAVTMSYTENSIHGFGLNPNQSGMSFETTQTAQDARFSVDGVSVRKSSNTVTDVLNGAALKLQSSGSGTISLSTDREAITTKVSDFVDGYNEISMFLNEQLAIDGETEETGVLFGNFAVQNLQQILRGSISNKVTGISGNYSYLSQIGITTQSDGTLILDTDKLSDALVEDIQNVSQLFSSKGSTTNSSVTYVGFTRDTEPGYYDLKISNGVPQLSNSGASTFAAASGSGNFWAGSSGDSTGLNFRVSSLADGNYGQVSLSIGVAEILNRQLENMVDASLNGPLVTEVDTIKETVDDFNVTLLEQAERLLEFEESLKARFTNLEIVLGRLNAQRDTFSSALAGIQNIFSQKK
;
A
#
# COMPACT_ATOMS: atom_id res chain seq x y z
N ALA A 1 -41.66 57.51 15.32
CA ALA A 1 -40.31 56.97 15.04
C ALA A 1 -40.36 56.26 13.70
N THR A 2 -39.83 56.89 12.65
CA THR A 2 -39.85 56.39 11.27
C THR A 2 -38.56 55.66 10.99
N ASN A 3 -38.47 54.39 11.37
CA ASN A 3 -37.48 53.46 10.83
C ASN A 3 -38.17 52.72 9.66
N PRO A 4 -38.03 53.19 8.41
CA PRO A 4 -38.62 52.48 7.28
C PRO A 4 -37.94 51.11 7.14
N VAL A 5 -38.72 50.04 7.29
CA VAL A 5 -38.26 48.66 7.05
C VAL A 5 -38.35 48.39 5.55
N ARG A 6 -37.30 47.83 4.96
CA ARG A 6 -37.28 47.40 3.56
C ARG A 6 -37.07 45.89 3.48
N LEU A 7 -37.78 45.23 2.59
CA LEU A 7 -37.57 43.82 2.25
C LEU A 7 -36.48 43.74 1.18
N LEU A 8 -35.37 43.05 1.48
CA LEU A 8 -34.31 42.74 0.53
C LEU A 8 -34.45 41.27 0.13
N ILE A 9 -34.53 41.03 -1.18
CA ILE A 9 -34.55 39.68 -1.76
C ILE A 9 -33.35 39.57 -2.68
N SER A 10 -32.55 38.52 -2.50
CA SER A 10 -31.39 38.23 -3.35
C SER A 10 -31.45 36.78 -3.81
N GLY A 11 -31.05 36.54 -5.07
CA GLY A 11 -30.84 35.19 -5.57
C GLY A 11 -29.62 34.56 -4.92
N ASN A 12 -29.66 33.25 -4.69
CA ASN A 12 -28.53 32.47 -4.18
C ASN A 12 -27.61 31.91 -5.29
N ILE A 13 -27.97 32.15 -6.56
CA ILE A 13 -27.22 31.73 -7.75
C ILE A 13 -26.69 32.98 -8.45
N THR A 14 -25.42 32.93 -8.86
CA THR A 14 -24.77 33.98 -9.66
C THR A 14 -25.03 33.77 -11.15
N GLY A 15 -24.65 34.75 -11.98
CA GLY A 15 -24.89 34.68 -13.42
C GLY A 15 -26.26 35.17 -13.82
N SER A 16 -26.44 35.43 -15.12
CA SER A 16 -27.69 35.97 -15.67
C SER A 16 -28.90 35.04 -15.44
N SER A 17 -28.68 33.73 -15.30
CA SER A 17 -29.73 32.77 -14.92
C SER A 17 -30.19 32.88 -13.47
N GLY A 18 -29.40 33.52 -12.60
CA GLY A 18 -29.75 33.78 -11.20
C GLY A 18 -30.65 35.00 -10.99
N ALA A 19 -31.14 35.62 -12.08
CA ALA A 19 -32.02 36.78 -12.00
C ALA A 19 -33.35 36.43 -11.30
N VAL A 20 -33.68 37.17 -10.25
CA VAL A 20 -34.95 37.02 -9.51
C VAL A 20 -36.00 37.90 -10.16
N THR A 21 -37.13 37.31 -10.55
CA THR A 21 -38.31 38.05 -11.00
C THR A 21 -39.40 37.93 -9.93
N MET A 22 -39.94 39.07 -9.49
CA MET A 22 -41.02 39.12 -8.51
C MET A 22 -42.29 39.61 -9.19
N SER A 23 -43.38 38.86 -9.03
CA SER A 23 -44.73 39.26 -9.42
C SER A 23 -45.66 39.09 -8.24
N TYR A 24 -46.62 40.00 -8.07
CA TYR A 24 -47.73 39.82 -7.13
C TYR A 24 -49.05 39.77 -7.90
N THR A 25 -50.04 39.08 -7.32
CA THR A 25 -51.42 39.13 -7.80
C THR A 25 -52.20 40.08 -6.89
N GLU A 26 -52.92 41.04 -7.46
CA GLU A 26 -53.54 42.18 -6.78
C GLU A 26 -54.53 41.78 -5.66
N ASN A 27 -55.09 40.56 -5.72
CA ASN A 27 -56.11 40.07 -4.77
C ASN A 27 -55.57 39.23 -3.59
N SER A 28 -54.25 39.17 -3.37
CA SER A 28 -53.64 38.22 -2.41
C SER A 28 -52.88 38.86 -1.25
N ILE A 29 -52.82 40.20 -1.16
CA ILE A 29 -52.06 40.92 -0.13
C ILE A 29 -53.04 41.63 0.82
N HIS A 30 -53.85 40.84 1.53
CA HIS A 30 -54.70 41.33 2.61
C HIS A 30 -53.92 41.31 3.93
N GLY A 31 -53.46 42.49 4.39
CA GLY A 31 -52.80 42.62 5.69
C GLY A 31 -51.83 43.79 5.83
N PHE A 32 -51.40 44.41 4.72
CA PHE A 32 -50.42 45.50 4.73
C PHE A 32 -51.02 46.90 4.43
N GLY A 33 -52.35 47.04 4.47
CA GLY A 33 -53.03 48.34 4.33
C GLY A 33 -52.88 49.02 2.97
N LEU A 34 -52.52 48.27 1.92
CA LEU A 34 -52.39 48.81 0.56
C LEU A 34 -53.78 49.06 -0.04
N ASN A 35 -54.04 50.32 -0.42
CA ASN A 35 -55.27 50.73 -1.09
C ASN A 35 -55.26 50.19 -2.53
N PRO A 36 -56.34 49.53 -3.01
CA PRO A 36 -56.42 48.99 -4.37
C PRO A 36 -56.27 50.04 -5.48
N ASN A 37 -56.35 51.34 -5.14
CA ASN A 37 -56.15 52.46 -6.07
C ASN A 37 -54.78 53.16 -5.96
N GLN A 38 -53.82 52.60 -5.21
CA GLN A 38 -52.44 53.09 -5.21
C GLN A 38 -51.54 52.11 -5.96
N SER A 39 -50.57 52.64 -6.73
CA SER A 39 -49.53 51.85 -7.41
C SER A 39 -49.00 50.79 -6.46
N GLY A 40 -49.22 49.51 -6.78
CA GLY A 40 -48.93 48.42 -5.87
C GLY A 40 -47.43 48.28 -5.57
N MET A 41 -47.07 47.22 -4.83
CA MET A 41 -45.69 47.01 -4.38
C MET A 41 -44.73 47.04 -5.57
N SER A 42 -43.71 47.90 -5.53
CA SER A 42 -42.63 47.94 -6.51
C SER A 42 -41.33 47.51 -5.85
N PHE A 43 -40.56 46.70 -6.59
CA PHE A 43 -39.21 46.31 -6.22
C PHE A 43 -38.24 47.05 -7.14
N GLU A 44 -37.17 47.60 -6.56
CA GLU A 44 -36.06 48.19 -7.30
C GLU A 44 -34.91 47.18 -7.37
N THR A 45 -34.35 46.97 -8.57
CA THR A 45 -33.18 46.10 -8.74
C THR A 45 -31.92 46.83 -8.27
N THR A 46 -31.40 46.47 -7.10
CA THR A 46 -30.18 47.06 -6.54
C THR A 46 -28.89 46.50 -7.15
N GLN A 47 -28.91 45.25 -7.63
CA GLN A 47 -27.80 44.60 -8.32
C GLN A 47 -28.33 43.69 -9.42
N THR A 48 -27.85 43.88 -10.65
CA THR A 48 -28.21 42.99 -11.76
C THR A 48 -27.38 41.72 -11.71
N ALA A 49 -28.01 40.56 -11.89
CA ALA A 49 -27.33 39.28 -12.02
C ALA A 49 -26.61 39.21 -13.38
N GLN A 50 -25.30 38.98 -13.37
CA GLN A 50 -24.47 39.01 -14.57
C GLN A 50 -23.53 37.80 -14.57
N ASP A 51 -23.30 37.24 -15.76
CA ASP A 51 -22.27 36.23 -15.95
C ASP A 51 -20.88 36.87 -15.89
N ALA A 52 -19.92 36.12 -15.33
CA ALA A 52 -18.52 36.42 -15.44
C ALA A 52 -18.07 36.39 -16.91
N ARG A 53 -17.26 37.37 -17.31
CA ARG A 53 -16.71 37.51 -18.66
C ARG A 53 -15.22 37.75 -18.55
N PHE A 54 -14.42 36.93 -19.21
CA PHE A 54 -12.97 37.03 -19.23
C PHE A 54 -12.41 36.45 -20.54
N SER A 55 -11.11 36.56 -20.75
CA SER A 55 -10.41 35.97 -21.89
C SER A 55 -9.25 35.11 -21.40
N VAL A 56 -9.05 33.95 -21.99
CA VAL A 56 -7.89 33.08 -21.78
C VAL A 56 -7.22 32.90 -23.14
N ASP A 57 -5.94 33.29 -23.26
CA ASP A 57 -5.16 33.20 -24.51
C ASP A 57 -5.89 33.76 -25.74
N GLY A 58 -6.62 34.87 -25.56
CA GLY A 58 -7.41 35.53 -26.62
C GLY A 58 -8.79 34.92 -26.89
N VAL A 59 -9.15 33.80 -26.26
CA VAL A 59 -10.49 33.20 -26.36
C VAL A 59 -11.40 33.77 -25.29
N SER A 60 -12.52 34.37 -25.71
CA SER A 60 -13.52 34.92 -24.80
C SER A 60 -14.36 33.82 -24.15
N VAL A 61 -14.47 33.87 -22.83
CA VAL A 61 -15.21 32.91 -22.02
C VAL A 61 -16.26 33.62 -21.19
N ARG A 62 -17.45 33.01 -21.11
CA ARG A 62 -18.57 33.45 -20.28
C ARG A 62 -18.99 32.34 -19.32
N LYS A 63 -19.12 32.65 -18.03
CA LYS A 63 -19.49 31.68 -16.99
C LYS A 63 -20.53 32.27 -16.04
N SER A 64 -21.47 31.44 -15.60
CA SER A 64 -22.47 31.86 -14.61
C SER A 64 -21.90 32.03 -13.21
N SER A 65 -20.75 31.43 -12.92
CA SER A 65 -20.08 31.48 -11.61
C SER A 65 -18.69 32.12 -11.69
N ASN A 66 -18.25 32.70 -10.58
CA ASN A 66 -16.88 33.14 -10.39
C ASN A 66 -15.91 31.99 -10.07
N THR A 67 -16.41 30.77 -9.87
CA THR A 67 -15.58 29.55 -9.80
C THR A 67 -15.76 28.78 -11.10
N VAL A 68 -14.65 28.62 -11.85
CA VAL A 68 -14.63 28.06 -13.19
C VAL A 68 -13.70 26.85 -13.22
N THR A 69 -14.22 25.67 -13.55
CA THR A 69 -13.48 24.40 -13.47
C THR A 69 -13.30 23.70 -14.81
N ASP A 70 -13.86 24.26 -15.89
CA ASP A 70 -14.02 23.59 -17.18
C ASP A 70 -13.37 24.36 -18.35
N VAL A 71 -12.52 25.33 -18.03
CA VAL A 71 -11.81 26.16 -19.02
C VAL A 71 -10.34 25.79 -19.13
N LEU A 72 -9.71 25.49 -17.99
CA LEU A 72 -8.34 24.98 -17.94
C LEU A 72 -8.39 23.55 -17.44
N ASN A 73 -7.89 22.60 -18.23
CA ASN A 73 -7.84 21.21 -17.82
C ASN A 73 -6.91 21.06 -16.61
N GLY A 74 -7.38 20.38 -15.56
CA GLY A 74 -6.62 20.18 -14.32
C GLY A 74 -6.52 21.40 -13.40
N ALA A 75 -7.25 22.50 -13.68
CA ALA A 75 -7.23 23.69 -12.82
C ALA A 75 -8.62 24.31 -12.62
N ALA A 76 -8.83 24.88 -11.43
CA ALA A 76 -10.00 25.68 -11.12
C ALA A 76 -9.61 27.16 -11.00
N LEU A 77 -10.26 28.04 -11.76
CA LEU A 77 -10.11 29.49 -11.67
C LEU A 77 -11.15 30.05 -10.71
N LYS A 78 -10.68 30.79 -9.70
CA LYS A 78 -11.53 31.60 -8.83
C LYS A 78 -11.36 33.08 -9.17
N LEU A 79 -12.37 33.65 -9.82
CA LEU A 79 -12.43 35.05 -10.22
C LEU A 79 -12.79 35.91 -8.99
N GLN A 80 -11.96 36.90 -8.67
CA GLN A 80 -12.17 37.76 -7.50
C GLN A 80 -12.56 39.19 -7.90
N SER A 81 -11.76 39.78 -8.79
CA SER A 81 -11.97 41.14 -9.29
C SER A 81 -11.59 41.21 -10.78
N SER A 82 -12.05 42.26 -11.46
CA SER A 82 -11.64 42.55 -12.83
C SER A 82 -10.16 42.90 -12.88
N GLY A 83 -9.45 42.37 -13.88
CA GLY A 83 -8.03 42.61 -14.07
C GLY A 83 -7.44 41.73 -15.16
N SER A 84 -6.12 41.82 -15.32
CA SER A 84 -5.34 40.98 -16.22
C SER A 84 -4.13 40.43 -15.48
N GLY A 85 -3.75 39.20 -15.78
CA GLY A 85 -2.56 38.56 -15.24
C GLY A 85 -2.15 37.35 -16.05
N THR A 86 -0.98 36.81 -15.75
CA THR A 86 -0.50 35.54 -16.32
C THR A 86 -0.64 34.46 -15.27
N ILE A 87 -1.21 33.32 -15.65
CA ILE A 87 -1.23 32.11 -14.83
C ILE A 87 -0.19 31.17 -15.42
N SER A 88 0.76 30.72 -14.60
CA SER A 88 1.72 29.70 -15.00
C SER A 88 1.39 28.41 -14.25
N LEU A 89 1.29 27.31 -15.00
CA LEU A 89 1.23 25.97 -14.44
C LEU A 89 2.61 25.36 -14.64
N SER A 90 3.21 24.88 -13.55
CA SER A 90 4.48 24.19 -13.57
C SER A 90 4.40 22.96 -12.68
N THR A 91 5.27 21.99 -12.94
CA THR A 91 5.32 20.80 -12.09
C THR A 91 5.98 21.11 -10.77
N ASP A 92 5.37 20.65 -9.69
CA ASP A 92 5.90 20.77 -8.34
C ASP A 92 7.02 19.75 -8.12
N ARG A 93 8.26 20.16 -8.44
CA ARG A 93 9.45 19.32 -8.29
C ARG A 93 9.81 19.10 -6.82
N GLU A 94 9.51 20.04 -5.94
CA GLU A 94 9.79 19.93 -4.51
C GLU A 94 8.94 18.83 -3.86
N ALA A 95 7.66 18.76 -4.23
CA ALA A 95 6.80 17.66 -3.82
C ALA A 95 7.32 16.30 -4.29
N ILE A 96 7.84 16.21 -5.52
CA ILE A 96 8.43 14.97 -6.05
C ILE A 96 9.71 14.60 -5.29
N THR A 97 10.62 15.56 -5.08
CA THR A 97 11.84 15.34 -4.29
C THR A 97 11.52 14.86 -2.88
N THR A 98 10.53 15.46 -2.21
CA THR A 98 10.06 15.00 -0.91
C THR A 98 9.59 13.55 -0.96
N LYS A 99 8.76 13.17 -1.96
CA LYS A 99 8.29 11.79 -2.10
C LYS A 99 9.39 10.78 -2.38
N VAL A 100 10.42 11.18 -3.12
CA VAL A 100 11.60 10.34 -3.35
C VAL A 100 12.43 10.18 -2.08
N SER A 101 12.58 11.25 -1.28
CA SER A 101 13.22 11.19 0.03
C SER A 101 12.47 10.26 0.98
N ASP A 102 11.15 10.41 1.10
CA ASP A 102 10.29 9.56 1.94
C ASP A 102 10.47 8.07 1.59
N PHE A 103 10.57 7.75 0.30
CA PHE A 103 10.81 6.40 -0.19
C PHE A 103 12.19 5.87 0.22
N VAL A 104 13.24 6.69 0.07
CA VAL A 104 14.61 6.35 0.47
C VAL A 104 14.70 6.12 1.98
N ASP A 105 14.06 6.98 2.77
CA ASP A 105 14.03 6.88 4.22
C ASP A 105 13.30 5.60 4.67
N GLY A 106 12.13 5.30 4.11
CA GLY A 106 11.40 4.07 4.42
C GLY A 106 12.15 2.79 4.02
N TYR A 107 12.86 2.81 2.90
CA TYR A 107 13.75 1.70 2.53
C TYR A 107 14.89 1.55 3.54
N ASN A 108 15.52 2.66 3.95
CA ASN A 108 16.65 2.66 4.86
C ASN A 108 16.27 2.16 6.25
N GLU A 109 15.09 2.53 6.75
CA GLU A 109 14.56 2.03 8.02
C GLU A 109 14.47 0.50 8.02
N ILE A 110 13.88 -0.08 6.97
CA ILE A 110 13.78 -1.55 6.83
C ILE A 110 15.18 -2.16 6.69
N SER A 111 16.03 -1.59 5.84
CA SER A 111 17.38 -2.13 5.60
C SER A 111 18.21 -2.14 6.88
N MET A 112 18.14 -1.07 7.69
CA MET A 112 18.84 -0.99 8.97
C MET A 112 18.30 -2.01 9.97
N PHE A 113 16.98 -2.12 10.09
CA PHE A 113 16.35 -3.11 10.96
C PHE A 113 16.76 -4.54 10.59
N LEU A 114 16.74 -4.88 9.30
CA LEU A 114 17.17 -6.20 8.83
C LEU A 114 18.66 -6.45 9.09
N ASN A 115 19.51 -5.44 8.90
CA ASN A 115 20.94 -5.56 9.18
C ASN A 115 21.21 -5.83 10.67
N GLU A 116 20.46 -5.19 11.58
CA GLU A 116 20.54 -5.44 13.02
C GLU A 116 20.08 -6.86 13.38
N GLN A 117 18.93 -7.30 12.86
CA GLN A 117 18.38 -8.62 13.16
C GLN A 117 19.18 -9.78 12.58
N LEU A 118 19.95 -9.54 11.51
CA LEU A 118 20.82 -10.51 10.84
C LEU A 118 22.30 -10.35 11.17
N ALA A 119 22.65 -9.44 12.09
CA ALA A 119 24.05 -9.14 12.40
C ALA A 119 24.77 -10.33 13.04
N ILE A 120 26.09 -10.37 12.82
CA ILE A 120 27.03 -11.15 13.62
C ILE A 120 28.03 -10.15 14.20
N ASP A 121 28.13 -10.10 15.52
CA ASP A 121 29.20 -9.38 16.19
C ASP A 121 30.48 -10.22 16.13
N GLY A 122 31.49 -9.71 15.42
CA GLY A 122 32.76 -10.42 15.24
C GLY A 122 33.67 -10.43 16.47
N GLU A 123 33.36 -9.65 17.50
CA GLU A 123 34.13 -9.56 18.75
C GLU A 123 33.50 -10.40 19.87
N THR A 124 32.17 -10.37 19.98
CA THR A 124 31.42 -11.14 21.00
C THR A 124 30.94 -12.51 20.51
N GLU A 125 30.99 -12.77 19.20
CA GLU A 125 30.37 -13.93 18.53
C GLU A 125 28.84 -14.01 18.74
N GLU A 126 28.21 -12.92 19.19
CA GLU A 126 26.76 -12.83 19.35
C GLU A 126 26.07 -12.57 18.00
N THR A 127 24.90 -13.16 17.82
CA THR A 127 24.12 -13.04 16.60
C THR A 127 22.81 -12.31 16.85
N GLY A 128 22.33 -11.56 15.86
CA GLY A 128 20.98 -11.01 15.88
C GLY A 128 19.92 -12.11 16.02
N VAL A 129 18.74 -11.75 16.53
CA VAL A 129 17.68 -12.72 16.90
C VAL A 129 17.22 -13.54 15.69
N LEU A 130 17.26 -12.97 14.49
CA LEU A 130 16.83 -13.61 13.25
C LEU A 130 18.01 -14.12 12.42
N PHE A 131 19.20 -14.18 13.00
CA PHE A 131 20.38 -14.70 12.31
C PHE A 131 20.14 -16.13 11.81
N GLY A 132 20.45 -16.36 10.55
CA GLY A 132 20.19 -17.65 9.88
C GLY A 132 18.74 -17.86 9.41
N ASN A 133 17.83 -16.91 9.65
CA ASN A 133 16.46 -17.02 9.14
C ASN A 133 16.42 -16.80 7.62
N PHE A 134 16.11 -17.85 6.86
CA PHE A 134 16.09 -17.82 5.41
C PHE A 134 15.02 -16.89 4.83
N ALA A 135 13.85 -16.76 5.46
CA ALA A 135 12.79 -15.89 4.97
C ALA A 135 13.19 -14.41 5.08
N VAL A 136 13.85 -14.03 6.19
CA VAL A 136 14.37 -12.67 6.42
C VAL A 136 15.57 -12.37 5.52
N GLN A 137 16.46 -13.34 5.30
CA GLN A 137 17.56 -13.21 4.32
C GLN A 137 17.04 -13.04 2.89
N ASN A 138 15.97 -13.76 2.52
CA ASN A 138 15.32 -13.61 1.23
C ASN A 138 14.70 -12.21 1.07
N LEU A 139 14.04 -11.68 2.11
CA LEU A 139 13.54 -10.30 2.11
C LEU A 139 14.67 -9.29 1.80
N GLN A 140 15.81 -9.44 2.48
CA GLN A 140 16.97 -8.56 2.25
C GLN A 140 17.47 -8.64 0.79
N GLN A 141 17.44 -9.82 0.18
CA GLN A 141 17.81 -10.02 -1.22
C GLN A 141 16.79 -9.43 -2.19
N ILE A 142 15.50 -9.56 -1.91
CA ILE A 142 14.39 -8.99 -2.67
C ILE A 142 14.48 -7.46 -2.68
N LEU A 143 14.73 -6.84 -1.52
CA LEU A 143 14.88 -5.39 -1.41
C LEU A 143 16.06 -4.89 -2.25
N ARG A 144 17.24 -5.49 -2.09
CA ARG A 144 18.44 -5.12 -2.87
C ARG A 144 18.26 -5.34 -4.37
N GLY A 145 17.67 -6.46 -4.76
CA GLY A 145 17.39 -6.78 -6.17
C GLY A 145 16.44 -5.77 -6.79
N SER A 146 15.36 -5.42 -6.10
CA SER A 146 14.34 -4.50 -6.62
C SER A 146 14.89 -3.10 -6.89
N ILE A 147 15.81 -2.60 -6.04
CA ILE A 147 16.45 -1.29 -6.24
C ILE A 147 17.53 -1.33 -7.33
N SER A 148 18.29 -2.42 -7.42
CA SER A 148 19.46 -2.51 -8.30
C SER A 148 19.11 -2.89 -9.74
N ASN A 149 17.94 -3.50 -9.95
CA ASN A 149 17.53 -4.00 -11.25
C ASN A 149 17.17 -2.85 -12.21
N LYS A 150 17.43 -3.10 -13.50
CA LYS A 150 17.00 -2.22 -14.58
C LYS A 150 15.48 -2.23 -14.66
N VAL A 151 14.86 -1.05 -14.67
CA VAL A 151 13.43 -0.93 -14.98
C VAL A 151 13.24 -1.06 -16.50
N THR A 152 12.42 -2.02 -16.92
CA THR A 152 12.13 -2.30 -18.34
C THR A 152 10.87 -1.56 -18.80
N GLY A 153 10.67 -1.48 -20.13
CA GLY A 153 9.48 -0.84 -20.71
C GLY A 153 9.43 0.68 -20.61
N ILE A 154 10.52 1.35 -20.22
CA ILE A 154 10.59 2.80 -20.13
C ILE A 154 11.12 3.42 -21.42
N SER A 155 10.44 4.48 -21.88
CA SER A 155 10.95 5.43 -22.88
C SER A 155 11.80 6.50 -22.19
N GLY A 156 13.12 6.55 -22.45
CA GLY A 156 13.99 7.60 -21.95
C GLY A 156 15.43 7.14 -21.72
N ASN A 157 16.25 8.04 -21.16
CA ASN A 157 17.68 7.82 -20.91
C ASN A 157 17.95 7.12 -19.56
N TYR A 158 17.00 7.20 -18.64
CA TYR A 158 17.09 6.62 -17.31
C TYR A 158 16.36 5.27 -17.26
N SER A 159 17.08 4.22 -16.91
CA SER A 159 16.54 2.88 -16.64
C SER A 159 16.97 2.34 -15.26
N TYR A 160 17.78 3.10 -14.52
CA TYR A 160 18.27 2.75 -13.19
C TYR A 160 18.09 3.93 -12.22
N LEU A 161 17.79 3.63 -10.95
CA LEU A 161 17.71 4.64 -9.90
C LEU A 161 19.05 5.36 -9.64
N SER A 162 20.17 4.69 -9.87
CA SER A 162 21.51 5.29 -9.76
C SER A 162 21.76 6.43 -10.76
N GLN A 163 21.09 6.42 -11.91
CA GLN A 163 21.22 7.49 -12.91
C GLN A 163 20.53 8.78 -12.47
N ILE A 164 19.58 8.70 -11.54
CA ILE A 164 18.85 9.86 -11.00
C ILE A 164 19.32 10.23 -9.59
N GLY A 165 20.47 9.71 -9.15
CA GLY A 165 21.09 10.08 -7.88
C GLY A 165 20.76 9.17 -6.70
N ILE A 166 20.08 8.03 -6.88
CA ILE A 166 19.79 7.09 -5.79
C ILE A 166 20.75 5.91 -5.88
N THR A 167 21.69 5.82 -4.94
CA THR A 167 22.75 4.82 -4.97
C THR A 167 22.78 3.98 -3.71
N THR A 168 23.07 2.69 -3.86
CA THR A 168 23.20 1.75 -2.74
C THR A 168 24.61 1.79 -2.14
N GLN A 169 24.68 1.82 -0.82
CA GLN A 169 25.91 1.76 -0.04
C GLN A 169 26.34 0.32 0.22
N SER A 170 27.55 0.14 0.78
CA SER A 170 28.10 -1.19 1.10
C SER A 170 27.27 -1.95 2.15
N ASP A 171 26.56 -1.23 3.02
CA ASP A 171 25.66 -1.80 4.02
C ASP A 171 24.25 -2.12 3.48
N GLY A 172 23.98 -1.83 2.20
CA GLY A 172 22.70 -2.05 1.56
C GLY A 172 21.69 -0.91 1.68
N THR A 173 21.98 0.14 2.45
CA THR A 173 21.17 1.36 2.53
C THR A 173 21.32 2.22 1.27
N LEU A 174 20.43 3.20 1.06
CA LEU A 174 20.42 4.11 -0.07
C LEU A 174 20.84 5.53 0.35
N ILE A 175 21.57 6.19 -0.54
CA ILE A 175 21.83 7.63 -0.50
C ILE A 175 21.09 8.29 -1.65
N LEU A 176 20.47 9.44 -1.36
CA LEU A 176 19.88 10.33 -2.36
C LEU A 176 20.77 11.55 -2.59
N ASP A 177 21.25 11.70 -3.83
CA ASP A 177 21.88 12.90 -4.36
C ASP A 177 20.78 13.82 -4.93
N THR A 178 20.35 14.80 -4.13
CA THR A 178 19.24 15.70 -4.46
C THR A 178 19.51 16.59 -5.67
N ASP A 179 20.78 16.91 -5.93
CA ASP A 179 21.17 17.74 -7.06
C ASP A 179 21.01 16.94 -8.37
N LYS A 180 21.49 15.69 -8.41
CA LYS A 180 21.25 14.80 -9.56
C LYS A 180 19.78 14.51 -9.79
N LEU A 181 19.01 14.32 -8.73
CA LEU A 181 17.57 14.13 -8.85
C LEU A 181 16.91 15.39 -9.46
N SER A 182 17.29 16.58 -8.99
CA SER A 182 16.79 17.85 -9.51
C SER A 182 17.11 18.01 -11.00
N ASP A 183 18.35 17.72 -11.40
CA ASP A 183 18.77 17.77 -12.81
C ASP A 183 17.96 16.79 -13.67
N ALA A 184 17.77 15.55 -13.21
CA ALA A 184 16.97 14.54 -13.91
C ALA A 184 15.49 14.94 -14.06
N LEU A 185 14.91 15.59 -13.03
CA LEU A 185 13.53 16.12 -13.07
C LEU A 185 13.38 17.33 -14.00
N VAL A 186 14.46 18.04 -14.30
CA VAL A 186 14.48 19.10 -15.31
C VAL A 186 14.58 18.50 -16.71
N GLU A 187 15.41 17.47 -16.89
CA GLU A 187 15.64 16.82 -18.19
C GLU A 187 14.42 16.02 -18.66
N ASP A 188 13.95 15.04 -17.86
CA ASP A 188 12.83 14.18 -18.24
C ASP A 188 12.05 13.67 -17.02
N ILE A 189 11.12 14.51 -16.55
CA ILE A 189 10.23 14.19 -15.43
C ILE A 189 9.35 12.96 -15.69
N GLN A 190 9.01 12.66 -16.95
CA GLN A 190 8.17 11.51 -17.28
C GLN A 190 8.97 10.22 -17.12
N ASN A 191 10.21 10.20 -17.60
CA ASN A 191 11.11 9.06 -17.40
C ASN A 191 11.42 8.84 -15.91
N VAL A 192 11.69 9.91 -15.14
CA VAL A 192 11.91 9.79 -13.68
C VAL A 192 10.66 9.20 -13.00
N SER A 193 9.46 9.69 -13.35
CA SER A 193 8.21 9.15 -12.80
C SER A 193 8.01 7.66 -13.13
N GLN A 194 8.41 7.20 -14.32
CA GLN A 194 8.34 5.79 -14.72
C GLN A 194 9.33 4.87 -13.99
N LEU A 195 10.41 5.42 -13.41
CA LEU A 195 11.31 4.63 -12.57
C LEU A 195 10.64 4.21 -11.25
N PHE A 196 9.70 5.00 -10.73
CA PHE A 196 9.01 4.71 -9.48
C PHE A 196 7.62 4.12 -9.69
N SER A 197 6.89 4.63 -10.67
CA SER A 197 5.49 4.27 -10.93
C SER A 197 5.31 3.51 -12.23
N SER A 198 4.24 2.73 -12.31
CA SER A 198 3.93 1.96 -13.50
C SER A 198 3.22 2.80 -14.55
N LYS A 199 3.58 2.63 -15.83
CA LYS A 199 2.99 3.36 -16.93
C LYS A 199 2.91 2.49 -18.17
N GLY A 200 1.73 2.45 -18.78
CA GLY A 200 1.54 1.88 -20.10
C GLY A 200 1.52 2.97 -21.17
N SER A 201 2.07 2.68 -22.34
CA SER A 201 1.98 3.54 -23.52
C SER A 201 1.85 2.71 -24.79
N THR A 202 1.38 3.35 -25.85
CA THR A 202 1.16 2.74 -27.15
C THR A 202 1.83 3.59 -28.23
N THR A 203 2.37 2.95 -29.27
CA THR A 203 2.97 3.69 -30.41
C THR A 203 1.96 3.98 -31.52
N ASN A 204 0.80 3.32 -31.51
CA ASN A 204 -0.25 3.49 -32.51
C ASN A 204 -1.48 4.16 -31.90
N SER A 205 -1.97 5.23 -32.53
CA SER A 205 -3.15 5.99 -32.09
C SER A 205 -4.45 5.20 -32.12
N SER A 206 -4.50 4.10 -32.87
CA SER A 206 -5.65 3.19 -32.92
C SER A 206 -5.75 2.30 -31.67
N VAL A 207 -4.70 2.27 -30.85
CA VAL A 207 -4.56 1.42 -29.67
C VAL A 207 -4.51 2.29 -28.42
N THR A 208 -5.33 1.99 -27.44
CA THR A 208 -5.35 2.70 -26.15
C THR A 208 -5.00 1.73 -25.04
N TYR A 209 -3.94 2.00 -24.30
CA TYR A 209 -3.64 1.26 -23.07
C TYR A 209 -4.75 1.48 -22.03
N VAL A 210 -5.19 0.41 -21.37
CA VAL A 210 -6.23 0.47 -20.32
C VAL A 210 -5.66 0.18 -18.96
N GLY A 211 -4.81 -0.85 -18.84
CA GLY A 211 -4.29 -1.29 -17.55
C GLY A 211 -3.53 -2.60 -17.67
N PHE A 212 -3.18 -3.17 -16.53
CA PHE A 212 -2.42 -4.41 -16.40
C PHE A 212 -2.80 -5.11 -15.09
N THR A 213 -2.48 -6.39 -14.93
CA THR A 213 -2.66 -7.13 -13.67
C THR A 213 -1.31 -7.41 -13.01
N ARG A 214 -1.31 -8.18 -11.92
CA ARG A 214 -0.08 -8.64 -11.25
C ARG A 214 0.71 -9.62 -12.10
N ASP A 215 0.03 -10.35 -12.99
CA ASP A 215 0.62 -11.39 -13.85
C ASP A 215 1.30 -10.81 -15.10
N THR A 216 1.12 -9.50 -15.34
CA THR A 216 1.72 -8.84 -16.49
C THR A 216 3.15 -8.46 -16.17
N GLU A 217 4.08 -8.93 -17.00
CA GLU A 217 5.50 -8.60 -16.90
C GLU A 217 5.79 -7.23 -17.55
N PRO A 218 6.76 -6.46 -17.04
CA PRO A 218 7.15 -5.20 -17.64
C PRO A 218 7.97 -5.42 -18.92
N GLY A 219 7.71 -4.63 -19.96
CA GLY A 219 8.42 -4.76 -21.22
C GLY A 219 7.72 -4.12 -22.40
N TYR A 220 8.06 -4.64 -23.57
CA TYR A 220 7.59 -4.15 -24.86
C TYR A 220 6.85 -5.28 -25.58
N TYR A 221 5.63 -5.00 -26.02
CA TYR A 221 4.75 -5.97 -26.65
C TYR A 221 4.34 -5.52 -28.04
N ASP A 222 4.80 -6.23 -29.06
CA ASP A 222 4.38 -6.00 -30.44
C ASP A 222 2.94 -6.47 -30.62
N LEU A 223 2.11 -5.59 -31.16
CA LEU A 223 0.69 -5.82 -31.38
C LEU A 223 0.39 -5.90 -32.87
N LYS A 224 -0.27 -6.98 -33.28
CA LYS A 224 -0.83 -7.11 -34.63
C LYS A 224 -2.24 -7.66 -34.55
N ILE A 225 -2.98 -7.53 -35.65
CA ILE A 225 -4.30 -8.13 -35.80
C ILE A 225 -4.24 -9.08 -36.98
N SER A 226 -4.78 -10.28 -36.78
CA SER A 226 -4.89 -11.31 -37.82
C SER A 226 -6.25 -12.00 -37.72
N ASN A 227 -6.96 -12.07 -38.84
CA ASN A 227 -8.34 -12.57 -38.91
C ASN A 227 -9.27 -11.88 -37.90
N GLY A 228 -9.08 -10.57 -37.68
CA GLY A 228 -9.88 -9.78 -36.74
C GLY A 228 -9.60 -10.05 -35.25
N VAL A 229 -8.56 -10.83 -34.92
CA VAL A 229 -8.14 -11.11 -33.54
C VAL A 229 -6.82 -10.41 -33.24
N PRO A 230 -6.75 -9.51 -32.24
CA PRO A 230 -5.50 -8.96 -31.76
C PRO A 230 -4.58 -10.05 -31.18
N GLN A 231 -3.30 -9.94 -31.47
CA GLN A 231 -2.26 -10.84 -30.98
C GLN A 231 -1.07 -10.04 -30.46
N LEU A 232 -0.52 -10.48 -29.33
CA LEU A 232 0.62 -9.87 -28.67
C LEU A 232 1.84 -10.80 -28.73
N SER A 233 3.02 -10.20 -28.80
CA SER A 233 4.30 -10.91 -28.69
C SER A 233 5.27 -10.02 -27.92
N ASN A 234 6.18 -10.60 -27.14
CA ASN A 234 7.35 -9.85 -26.66
C ASN A 234 8.09 -9.24 -27.86
N SER A 235 8.57 -8.01 -27.70
CA SER A 235 9.20 -7.23 -28.76
C SER A 235 10.33 -8.01 -29.42
N GLY A 236 10.24 -8.19 -30.75
CA GLY A 236 11.23 -8.91 -31.53
C GLY A 236 11.13 -10.44 -31.49
N ALA A 237 10.18 -11.02 -30.74
CA ALA A 237 9.87 -12.44 -30.84
C ALA A 237 8.98 -12.72 -32.07
N SER A 238 9.07 -13.94 -32.60
CA SER A 238 8.31 -14.38 -33.80
C SER A 238 6.96 -15.00 -33.48
N THR A 239 6.74 -15.37 -32.21
CA THR A 239 5.55 -16.10 -31.75
C THR A 239 4.54 -15.14 -31.15
N PHE A 240 3.39 -15.02 -31.80
CA PHE A 240 2.29 -14.18 -31.34
C PHE A 240 1.23 -15.03 -30.65
N ALA A 241 0.84 -14.62 -29.45
CA ALA A 241 -0.29 -15.18 -28.72
C ALA A 241 -1.54 -14.36 -28.99
N ALA A 242 -2.67 -15.02 -29.25
CA ALA A 242 -3.95 -14.33 -29.36
C ALA A 242 -4.32 -13.68 -28.02
N ALA A 243 -4.80 -12.44 -28.07
CA ALA A 243 -5.44 -11.79 -26.95
C ALA A 243 -6.89 -12.30 -26.83
N SER A 244 -7.45 -12.26 -25.61
CA SER A 244 -8.84 -12.56 -25.33
C SER A 244 -9.62 -11.27 -25.10
N GLY A 245 -10.87 -11.18 -25.57
CA GLY A 245 -11.60 -9.93 -25.48
C GLY A 245 -12.93 -9.93 -26.23
N SER A 246 -13.62 -8.79 -26.14
CA SER A 246 -14.88 -8.56 -26.85
C SER A 246 -15.03 -7.09 -27.21
N GLY A 247 -15.63 -6.83 -28.37
CA GLY A 247 -15.80 -5.49 -28.92
C GLY A 247 -14.45 -4.81 -29.14
N ASN A 248 -14.23 -3.68 -28.47
CA ASN A 248 -12.97 -2.96 -28.54
C ASN A 248 -12.05 -3.14 -27.32
N PHE A 249 -12.36 -4.06 -26.40
CA PHE A 249 -11.54 -4.34 -25.22
C PHE A 249 -10.89 -5.72 -25.33
N TRP A 250 -9.58 -5.76 -25.11
CA TRP A 250 -8.75 -6.96 -25.26
C TRP A 250 -7.73 -7.05 -24.12
N ALA A 251 -7.38 -8.28 -23.76
CA ALA A 251 -6.42 -8.62 -22.73
C ALA A 251 -5.43 -9.66 -23.25
N GLY A 252 -4.14 -9.51 -22.95
CA GLY A 252 -3.19 -10.59 -23.17
C GLY A 252 -3.55 -11.80 -22.30
N SER A 253 -3.55 -13.01 -22.88
CA SER A 253 -4.05 -14.22 -22.23
C SER A 253 -3.00 -15.31 -22.04
N SER A 254 -1.74 -15.05 -22.37
CA SER A 254 -0.64 -16.00 -22.15
C SER A 254 0.73 -15.31 -22.15
N GLY A 255 1.70 -15.99 -21.52
CA GLY A 255 3.08 -15.51 -21.39
C GLY A 255 3.15 -14.19 -20.62
N ASP A 256 4.20 -13.42 -20.88
CA ASP A 256 4.51 -12.15 -20.22
C ASP A 256 3.39 -11.10 -20.37
N SER A 257 2.61 -11.20 -21.45
CA SER A 257 1.49 -10.29 -21.73
C SER A 257 0.22 -10.57 -20.91
N THR A 258 0.20 -11.62 -20.10
CA THR A 258 -1.00 -12.05 -19.36
C THR A 258 -1.52 -10.91 -18.48
N GLY A 259 -2.78 -10.52 -18.68
CA GLY A 259 -3.41 -9.44 -17.94
C GLY A 259 -3.14 -8.02 -18.46
N LEU A 260 -2.37 -7.86 -19.55
CA LEU A 260 -2.20 -6.57 -20.23
C LEU A 260 -3.50 -6.18 -20.94
N ASN A 261 -4.17 -5.13 -20.46
CA ASN A 261 -5.46 -4.67 -20.96
C ASN A 261 -5.31 -3.47 -21.89
N PHE A 262 -5.93 -3.52 -23.06
CA PHE A 262 -5.89 -2.47 -24.07
C PHE A 262 -7.18 -2.41 -24.88
N ARG A 263 -7.38 -1.30 -25.59
CA ARG A 263 -8.46 -1.13 -26.57
C ARG A 263 -7.90 -0.96 -27.96
N VAL A 264 -8.65 -1.44 -28.94
CA VAL A 264 -8.34 -1.24 -30.35
C VAL A 264 -9.56 -0.70 -31.09
N SER A 265 -9.38 0.39 -31.82
CA SER A 265 -10.46 1.08 -32.54
C SER A 265 -10.84 0.43 -33.88
N SER A 266 -9.96 -0.39 -34.47
CA SER A 266 -10.17 -1.11 -35.73
C SER A 266 -9.61 -2.52 -35.65
N LEU A 267 -10.34 -3.51 -36.13
CA LEU A 267 -9.93 -4.92 -36.21
C LEU A 267 -9.50 -5.33 -37.63
N ALA A 268 -9.08 -4.37 -38.46
CA ALA A 268 -8.47 -4.68 -39.75
C ALA A 268 -7.14 -5.41 -39.56
N ASP A 269 -6.83 -6.38 -40.42
CA ASP A 269 -5.57 -7.10 -40.32
C ASP A 269 -4.38 -6.18 -40.60
N GLY A 270 -3.33 -6.30 -39.79
CA GLY A 270 -2.15 -5.47 -39.92
C GLY A 270 -1.33 -5.35 -38.63
N ASN A 271 -0.26 -4.57 -38.70
CA ASN A 271 0.60 -4.26 -37.55
C ASN A 271 0.08 -3.00 -36.86
N TYR A 272 -0.11 -3.08 -35.54
CA TYR A 272 -0.68 -2.03 -34.71
C TYR A 272 0.35 -1.41 -33.75
N GLY A 273 1.63 -1.51 -34.13
CA GLY A 273 2.73 -0.96 -33.35
C GLY A 273 2.99 -1.77 -32.08
N GLN A 274 3.35 -1.08 -31.02
CA GLN A 274 3.85 -1.66 -29.78
C GLN A 274 3.12 -1.05 -28.59
N VAL A 275 2.83 -1.91 -27.61
CA VAL A 275 2.37 -1.53 -26.28
C VAL A 275 3.55 -1.72 -25.33
N SER A 276 4.01 -0.66 -24.69
CA SER A 276 5.04 -0.70 -23.65
C SER A 276 4.40 -0.61 -22.28
N LEU A 277 4.90 -1.41 -21.34
CA LEU A 277 4.56 -1.36 -19.93
C LEU A 277 5.85 -1.22 -19.13
N SER A 278 6.05 -0.06 -18.51
CA SER A 278 7.03 0.09 -17.44
C SER A 278 6.37 -0.20 -16.11
N ILE A 279 7.01 -1.02 -15.27
CA ILE A 279 6.63 -1.20 -13.87
C ILE A 279 7.75 -0.61 -13.03
N GLY A 280 7.46 0.47 -12.31
CA GLY A 280 8.45 1.17 -11.52
C GLY A 280 8.85 0.41 -10.26
N VAL A 281 10.00 0.78 -9.69
CA VAL A 281 10.61 0.12 -8.53
C VAL A 281 9.67 0.10 -7.32
N ALA A 282 8.87 1.14 -7.09
CA ALA A 282 7.94 1.15 -5.97
C ALA A 282 6.82 0.10 -6.12
N GLU A 283 6.31 -0.10 -7.34
CA GLU A 283 5.32 -1.15 -7.63
C GLU A 283 5.95 -2.55 -7.53
N ILE A 284 7.18 -2.73 -8.05
CA ILE A 284 7.91 -4.00 -7.93
C ILE A 284 8.10 -4.35 -6.45
N LEU A 285 8.63 -3.41 -5.66
CA LEU A 285 8.80 -3.59 -4.23
C LEU A 285 7.49 -3.90 -3.54
N ASN A 286 6.42 -3.14 -3.81
CA ASN A 286 5.12 -3.37 -3.20
C ASN A 286 4.61 -4.79 -3.48
N ARG A 287 4.68 -5.25 -4.74
CA ARG A 287 4.28 -6.62 -5.11
C ARG A 287 5.08 -7.68 -4.37
N GLN A 288 6.41 -7.51 -4.31
CA GLN A 288 7.28 -8.47 -3.64
C GLN A 288 7.01 -8.52 -2.14
N LEU A 289 6.90 -7.36 -1.49
CA LEU A 289 6.59 -7.26 -0.06
C LEU A 289 5.22 -7.85 0.26
N GLU A 290 4.20 -7.54 -0.54
CA GLU A 290 2.87 -8.15 -0.40
C GLU A 290 2.95 -9.68 -0.51
N ASN A 291 3.67 -10.23 -1.49
CA ASN A 291 3.83 -11.68 -1.61
C ASN A 291 4.53 -12.31 -0.40
N MET A 292 5.42 -11.57 0.29
CA MET A 292 6.08 -12.05 1.50
C MET A 292 5.14 -12.14 2.70
N VAL A 293 4.16 -11.22 2.78
CA VAL A 293 3.22 -11.10 3.90
C VAL A 293 1.81 -11.60 3.59
N ASP A 294 1.60 -12.18 2.41
CA ASP A 294 0.28 -12.64 1.97
C ASP A 294 -0.15 -13.90 2.73
N ALA A 295 -1.07 -13.73 3.68
CA ALA A 295 -1.63 -14.85 4.43
C ALA A 295 -2.53 -15.77 3.59
N SER A 296 -3.09 -15.28 2.48
CA SER A 296 -3.98 -16.09 1.64
C SER A 296 -3.22 -17.09 0.76
N LEU A 297 -1.95 -16.80 0.47
CA LEU A 297 -1.07 -17.62 -0.37
C LEU A 297 0.10 -18.25 0.39
N ASN A 298 0.08 -18.22 1.73
CA ASN A 298 1.18 -18.67 2.59
C ASN A 298 2.51 -18.01 2.21
N GLY A 299 2.53 -16.68 2.25
CA GLY A 299 3.74 -15.89 2.04
C GLY A 299 4.86 -16.31 2.99
N PRO A 300 6.14 -16.31 2.55
CA PRO A 300 7.27 -16.82 3.34
C PRO A 300 7.36 -16.33 4.78
N LEU A 301 7.07 -15.05 5.06
CA LEU A 301 7.12 -14.51 6.42
C LEU A 301 5.93 -14.98 7.26
N VAL A 302 4.76 -15.16 6.64
CA VAL A 302 3.58 -15.71 7.31
C VAL A 302 3.83 -17.15 7.71
N THR A 303 4.35 -17.96 6.78
CA THR A 303 4.70 -19.37 7.05
C THR A 303 5.74 -19.50 8.15
N GLU A 304 6.76 -18.63 8.17
CA GLU A 304 7.76 -18.62 9.23
C GLU A 304 7.14 -18.30 10.59
N VAL A 305 6.29 -17.28 10.66
CA VAL A 305 5.56 -16.91 11.88
C VAL A 305 4.67 -18.06 12.36
N ASP A 306 3.95 -18.72 11.47
CA ASP A 306 3.06 -19.82 11.85
C ASP A 306 3.84 -21.06 12.31
N THR A 307 4.96 -21.38 11.65
CA THR A 307 5.86 -22.47 12.07
C THR A 307 6.43 -22.22 13.48
N ILE A 308 6.81 -20.98 13.77
CA ILE A 308 7.30 -20.59 15.10
C ILE A 308 6.19 -20.73 16.15
N LYS A 309 4.95 -20.31 15.83
CA LYS A 309 3.82 -20.48 16.75
C LYS A 309 3.53 -21.95 17.05
N GLU A 310 3.50 -22.80 16.03
CA GLU A 310 3.31 -24.25 16.20
C GLU A 310 4.41 -24.84 17.10
N THR A 311 5.66 -24.44 16.88
CA THR A 311 6.79 -24.88 17.72
C THR A 311 6.63 -24.44 19.19
N VAL A 312 6.16 -23.21 19.41
CA VAL A 312 5.88 -22.71 20.77
C VAL A 312 4.75 -23.51 21.44
N ASP A 313 3.70 -23.84 20.69
CA ASP A 313 2.59 -24.64 21.19
C ASP A 313 3.02 -26.06 21.55
N ASP A 314 3.85 -26.70 20.71
CA ASP A 314 4.44 -28.02 21.00
C ASP A 314 5.33 -28.01 22.24
N PHE A 315 6.11 -26.95 22.45
CA PHE A 315 6.89 -26.79 23.67
C PHE A 315 6.03 -26.61 24.91
N ASN A 316 4.91 -25.87 24.81
CA ASN A 316 3.97 -25.73 25.91
C ASN A 316 3.34 -27.07 26.30
N VAL A 317 2.96 -27.91 25.32
CA VAL A 317 2.47 -29.27 25.58
C VAL A 317 3.54 -30.12 26.25
N THR A 318 4.76 -30.11 25.73
CA THR A 318 5.88 -30.87 26.29
C THR A 318 6.18 -30.46 27.74
N LEU A 319 6.13 -29.17 28.04
CA LEU A 319 6.33 -28.65 29.39
C LEU A 319 5.29 -29.21 30.37
N LEU A 320 4.02 -29.27 29.96
CA LEU A 320 2.94 -29.82 30.77
C LEU A 320 3.14 -31.31 31.04
N GLU A 321 3.46 -32.10 30.01
CA GLU A 321 3.74 -33.53 30.19
C GLU A 321 4.95 -33.78 31.12
N GLN A 322 6.00 -32.97 31.01
CA GLN A 322 7.15 -33.07 31.91
C GLN A 322 6.80 -32.69 33.35
N ALA A 323 5.94 -31.69 33.56
CA ALA A 323 5.46 -31.31 34.87
C ALA A 323 4.64 -32.44 35.52
N GLU A 324 3.75 -33.09 34.76
CA GLU A 324 2.98 -34.25 35.23
C GLU A 324 3.88 -35.43 35.61
N ARG A 325 4.88 -35.76 34.78
CA ARG A 325 5.86 -36.82 35.09
C ARG A 325 6.67 -36.54 36.35
N LEU A 326 7.03 -35.29 36.61
CA LEU A 326 7.73 -34.90 37.83
C LEU A 326 6.85 -35.13 39.07
N LEU A 327 5.56 -34.83 38.99
CA LEU A 327 4.60 -35.10 40.06
C LEU A 327 4.45 -36.61 40.33
N GLU A 328 4.27 -37.41 39.29
CA GLU A 328 4.19 -38.88 39.43
C GLU A 328 5.48 -39.46 40.04
N PHE A 329 6.63 -38.93 39.63
CA PHE A 329 7.92 -39.35 40.19
C PHE A 329 8.02 -38.99 41.68
N GLU A 330 7.60 -37.79 42.08
CA GLU A 330 7.54 -37.37 43.49
C GLU A 330 6.62 -38.28 44.31
N GLU A 331 5.43 -38.60 43.81
CA GLU A 331 4.51 -39.55 44.46
C GLU A 331 5.13 -40.94 44.60
N SER A 332 5.82 -41.42 43.56
CA SER A 332 6.50 -42.71 43.59
C SER A 332 7.62 -42.76 44.64
N LEU A 333 8.36 -41.66 44.80
CA LEU A 333 9.41 -41.52 45.81
C LEU A 333 8.81 -41.51 47.21
N LYS A 334 7.73 -40.74 47.43
CA LYS A 334 7.00 -40.73 48.71
C LYS A 334 6.52 -42.14 49.08
N ALA A 335 5.90 -42.86 48.15
CA ALA A 335 5.44 -44.22 48.37
C ALA A 335 6.58 -45.19 48.72
N ARG A 336 7.73 -45.08 48.02
CA ARG A 336 8.93 -45.88 48.34
C ARG A 336 9.48 -45.56 49.73
N PHE A 337 9.51 -44.29 50.11
CA PHE A 337 9.99 -43.85 51.41
C PHE A 337 9.07 -44.36 52.54
N THR A 338 7.74 -44.21 52.39
CA THR A 338 6.77 -44.76 53.34
C THR A 338 6.90 -46.28 53.50
N ASN A 339 7.10 -47.02 52.40
CA ASN A 339 7.34 -48.47 52.48
C ASN A 339 8.64 -48.80 53.22
N LEU A 340 9.71 -48.04 52.99
CA LEU A 340 10.98 -48.20 53.66
C LEU A 340 10.86 -47.93 55.17
N GLU A 341 10.11 -46.90 55.57
CA GLU A 341 9.77 -46.63 56.98
C GLU A 341 9.01 -47.80 57.63
N ILE A 342 8.01 -48.37 56.93
CA ILE A 342 7.28 -49.54 57.42
C ILE A 342 8.21 -50.74 57.62
N VAL A 343 9.10 -51.01 56.66
CA VAL A 343 10.08 -52.10 56.74
C VAL A 343 11.07 -51.88 57.90
N LEU A 344 11.62 -50.67 58.03
CA LEU A 344 12.49 -50.32 59.15
C LEU A 344 11.78 -50.43 60.50
N GLY A 345 10.52 -50.00 60.58
CA GLY A 345 9.69 -50.14 61.78
C GLY A 345 9.50 -51.61 62.17
N ARG A 346 9.20 -52.49 61.20
CA ARG A 346 9.12 -53.95 61.43
C ARG A 346 10.45 -54.55 61.87
N LEU A 347 11.55 -54.16 61.23
CA LEU A 347 12.89 -54.64 61.59
C LEU A 347 13.29 -54.19 63.01
N ASN A 348 12.97 -52.96 63.39
CA ASN A 348 13.20 -52.47 64.75
C ASN A 348 12.35 -53.24 65.77
N ALA A 349 11.06 -53.47 65.51
CA ALA A 349 10.21 -54.28 66.38
C ALA A 349 10.70 -55.73 66.50
N GLN A 350 11.19 -56.33 65.41
CA GLN A 350 11.84 -57.65 65.42
C GLN A 350 13.14 -57.63 66.24
N ARG A 351 13.99 -56.60 66.07
CA ARG A 351 15.20 -56.43 66.86
C ARG A 351 14.88 -56.31 68.35
N ASP A 352 13.87 -55.53 68.72
CA ASP A 352 13.49 -55.30 70.11
C ASP A 352 12.87 -56.57 70.74
N THR A 353 12.08 -57.34 69.98
CA THR A 353 11.57 -58.66 70.43
C THR A 353 12.70 -59.69 70.58
N PHE A 354 13.65 -59.76 69.65
CA PHE A 354 14.85 -60.59 69.79
C PHE A 354 15.68 -60.19 71.01
N SER A 355 15.89 -58.89 71.22
CA SER A 355 16.60 -58.36 72.39
C SER A 355 15.90 -58.73 73.70
N SER A 356 14.57 -58.59 73.74
CA SER A 356 13.74 -58.97 74.90
C SER A 356 13.79 -60.49 75.17
N ALA A 357 13.72 -61.32 74.13
CA ALA A 357 13.84 -62.76 74.24
C ALA A 357 15.23 -63.18 74.74
N LEU A 358 16.28 -62.54 74.23
CA LEU A 358 17.67 -62.77 74.67
C LEU A 358 17.86 -62.38 76.14
N ALA A 359 17.32 -61.24 76.56
CA ALA A 359 17.31 -60.81 77.96
C ALA A 359 16.52 -61.78 78.86
N GLY A 360 15.37 -62.29 78.38
CA GLY A 360 14.59 -63.31 79.08
C GLY A 360 15.36 -64.63 79.26
N ILE A 361 16.06 -65.09 78.22
CA ILE A 361 16.95 -66.25 78.29
C ILE A 361 18.09 -66.02 79.29
N GLN A 362 18.76 -64.85 79.23
CA GLN A 362 19.81 -64.48 80.18
C GLN A 362 19.30 -64.50 81.64
N ASN A 363 18.06 -64.04 81.89
CA ASN A 363 17.43 -64.09 83.21
C ASN A 363 17.15 -65.52 83.69
N ILE A 364 16.76 -66.44 82.81
CA ILE A 364 16.59 -67.86 83.15
C ILE A 364 17.93 -68.49 83.56
N PHE A 365 19.02 -68.11 82.88
CA PHE A 365 20.36 -68.61 83.19
C PHE A 365 21.00 -67.95 84.42
N SER A 366 20.57 -66.74 84.80
CA SER A 366 21.07 -66.04 86.01
C SER A 366 20.31 -66.40 87.29
N GLN A 367 19.04 -66.81 87.22
CA GLN A 367 18.25 -67.27 88.37
C GLN A 367 18.57 -68.70 88.84
N LYS A 368 19.48 -69.41 88.16
CA LYS A 368 19.86 -70.80 88.47
C LYS A 368 21.07 -70.92 89.42
N LYS A 369 21.34 -69.90 90.24
CA LYS A 369 22.35 -69.94 91.31
C LYS A 369 21.73 -69.84 92.68
#